data_AF-A0A5B7I6B7-F1
#
_entry.id   AF-A0A5B7I6B7-F1
#
_cell.length_a   1.000
_cell.length_b   1.000
_cell.length_c   1.000
_cell.angle_alpha   90.00
_cell.angle_beta   90.00
_cell.angle_gamma   90.00
#
_symmetry.space_group_name_H-M   'P 1'
#
loop_
_entity.id
_entity.type
_entity.pdbx_description
1 polymer ?
#
loop_
_entity_poly.entity_id
_entity_poly.type
_entity_poly.pdbx_seq_one_letter_code
_entity_poly.pdbx_strand_id
1 'polypeptide(L)'
;MVAPNAISFLTSLVSVNNIQLHFENIVECAGGDYLPAPPRKYAPQIRIISCLEDKHLWPSFKSLGIPILGVEFILTGLLRHELLLEDFVLN
;
A
#
# COMPACT_ATOMS: atom_id res chain seq x y z
N MET A 1 -5.08 -17.52 14.13
CA MET A 1 -3.61 -17.40 14.26
C MET A 1 -3.17 -16.35 13.25
N VAL A 2 -2.84 -15.14 13.70
CA VAL A 2 -2.36 -14.06 12.81
C VAL A 2 -0.87 -14.29 12.62
N ALA A 3 -0.41 -14.41 11.37
CA ALA A 3 1.01 -14.57 11.08
C ALA A 3 1.78 -13.33 11.59
N PRO A 4 2.96 -13.49 12.23
CA PRO A 4 3.68 -12.39 12.88
C PRO A 4 4.21 -11.29 11.94
N ASN A 5 3.90 -11.37 10.64
CA ASN A 5 4.42 -10.48 9.58
C ASN A 5 3.32 -9.82 8.74
N ALA A 6 2.09 -9.70 9.25
CA ALA A 6 1.00 -9.09 8.50
C ALA A 6 1.35 -7.65 8.08
N ILE A 7 1.58 -7.45 6.79
CA ILE A 7 1.80 -6.13 6.19
C ILE A 7 0.42 -5.53 5.95
N SER A 8 0.15 -4.38 6.54
CA SER A 8 -1.15 -3.72 6.38
C SER A 8 -1.08 -2.71 5.24
N PHE A 9 -1.90 -2.87 4.22
CA PHE A 9 -1.93 -2.04 3.03
C PHE A 9 -3.14 -1.11 3.06
N LEU A 10 -2.92 0.19 2.79
CA LEU A 10 -3.99 1.12 2.51
C LEU A 10 -4.05 1.39 1.00
N THR A 11 -5.19 1.11 0.37
CA THR A 11 -5.48 1.57 -0.99
C THR A 11 -6.92 2.07 -1.00
N SER A 12 -7.10 3.36 -0.77
CA SER A 12 -8.43 3.95 -0.77
C SER A 12 -8.84 4.50 -2.14
N LEU A 13 -8.25 4.04 -3.26
CA LEU A 13 -8.70 4.15 -4.66
C LEU A 13 -7.47 4.19 -5.60
N VAL A 14 -6.81 3.06 -5.83
CA VAL A 14 -5.82 2.99 -6.93
C VAL A 14 -6.58 2.87 -8.26
N SER A 15 -6.68 3.98 -9.01
CA SER A 15 -7.18 4.00 -10.39
C SER A 15 -5.98 3.93 -11.34
N VAL A 16 -5.65 2.73 -11.81
CA VAL A 16 -4.66 2.57 -12.89
C VAL A 16 -5.40 2.62 -14.20
N ASN A 17 -5.21 3.68 -15.00
CA ASN A 17 -5.76 3.77 -16.36
C ASN A 17 -7.29 3.53 -16.46
N ASN A 18 -8.09 4.05 -15.52
CA ASN A 18 -9.54 3.82 -15.41
C ASN A 18 -9.98 2.38 -15.08
N ILE A 19 -9.08 1.54 -14.56
CA ILE A 19 -9.42 0.21 -14.05
C ILE A 19 -9.58 0.28 -12.54
N GLN A 20 -10.78 -0.04 -12.03
CA GLN A 20 -10.99 -0.31 -10.61
C GLN A 20 -10.47 -1.71 -10.29
N LEU A 21 -9.39 -1.77 -9.51
CA LEU A 21 -8.81 -3.03 -9.03
C LEU A 21 -9.24 -3.26 -7.57
N HIS A 22 -9.70 -4.49 -7.28
CA HIS A 22 -10.07 -4.95 -5.95
C HIS A 22 -8.81 -5.40 -5.19
N PHE A 23 -7.95 -4.44 -4.83
CA PHE A 23 -6.68 -4.72 -4.16
C PHE A 23 -6.84 -5.34 -2.78
N GLU A 24 -8.00 -5.21 -2.14
CA GLU A 24 -8.32 -5.87 -0.87
C GLU A 24 -8.13 -7.39 -0.96
N ASN A 25 -8.70 -8.02 -1.98
CA ASN A 25 -8.62 -9.48 -2.17
C ASN A 25 -7.19 -9.92 -2.48
N ILE A 26 -6.48 -9.13 -3.27
CA ILE A 26 -5.08 -9.40 -3.64
C ILE A 26 -4.20 -9.38 -2.39
N VAL A 27 -4.34 -8.35 -1.56
CA VAL A 27 -3.59 -8.19 -0.32
C VAL A 27 -3.89 -9.32 0.66
N GLU A 28 -5.16 -9.66 0.86
CA GLU A 28 -5.57 -10.73 1.78
C GLU A 28 -5.09 -12.11 1.30
N CYS A 29 -5.18 -12.40 0.00
CA CYS A 29 -4.67 -13.65 -0.57
C CYS A 29 -3.14 -13.76 -0.43
N ALA A 30 -2.44 -12.64 -0.41
CA ALA A 30 -0.99 -12.57 -0.19
C ALA A 30 -0.59 -12.67 1.30
N GLY A 31 -1.55 -12.74 2.22
CA GLY A 31 -1.32 -12.78 3.66
C GLY A 31 -1.08 -11.43 4.32
N GLY A 32 -1.43 -10.33 3.64
CA GLY A 32 -1.48 -8.99 4.21
C GLY A 32 -2.87 -8.62 4.73
N ASP A 33 -2.95 -7.51 5.46
CA ASP A 33 -4.21 -6.95 5.94
C ASP A 33 -4.60 -5.73 5.10
N TYR A 34 -5.80 -5.70 4.54
CA TYR A 34 -6.32 -4.49 3.91
C TYR A 34 -6.91 -3.55 4.97
N LEU A 35 -6.50 -2.28 4.96
CA LEU A 35 -7.03 -1.25 5.86
C LEU A 35 -8.11 -0.42 5.14
N PRO A 36 -9.39 -0.49 5.57
CA PRO A 36 -10.47 0.25 4.93
C PRO A 36 -10.47 1.75 5.27
N ALA A 37 -9.61 2.20 6.19
CA ALA A 37 -9.54 3.59 6.63
C ALA A 37 -8.08 4.05 6.82
N PRO A 38 -7.77 5.33 6.52
CA PRO A 38 -6.44 5.93 6.70
C PRO A 38 -5.87 5.73 8.11
N PRO A 39 -4.58 5.35 8.25
CA PRO A 39 -3.94 5.29 9.56
C PRO A 39 -3.84 6.69 10.17
N ARG A 40 -4.03 6.75 11.49
CA ARG A 40 -3.90 8.00 12.27
C ARG A 40 -2.56 8.09 13.03
N LYS A 41 -1.77 7.01 13.00
CA LYS A 41 -0.50 6.87 13.70
C LYS A 41 0.46 6.03 12.86
N TYR A 42 1.75 6.24 13.04
CA TYR A 42 2.79 5.40 12.46
C TYR A 42 2.70 3.96 12.98
N ALA A 43 2.90 3.00 12.09
CA ALA A 43 3.22 1.62 12.44
C ALA A 43 4.19 1.02 11.40
N PRO A 44 5.25 0.31 11.83
CA PRO A 44 6.30 -0.21 10.93
C PRO A 44 5.83 -1.14 9.82
N GLN A 45 4.67 -1.78 9.97
CA GLN A 45 4.07 -2.72 9.03
C GLN A 45 3.04 -2.09 8.07
N ILE A 46 2.69 -0.81 8.28
CA ILE A 46 1.72 -0.12 7.42
C ILE A 46 2.42 0.45 6.20
N ARG A 47 1.82 0.26 5.02
CA ARG A 47 2.24 0.87 3.76
C ARG A 47 1.06 1.60 3.12
N ILE A 48 1.32 2.80 2.60
CA ILE A 48 0.34 3.54 1.79
C ILE A 48 0.61 3.21 0.34
N ILE A 49 -0.38 2.67 -0.35
CA ILE A 49 -0.34 2.45 -1.80
C ILE A 49 -1.17 3.55 -2.46
N SER A 50 -0.56 4.27 -3.40
CA SER A 50 -1.16 5.46 -4.01
C SER A 50 -0.65 5.68 -5.44
N CYS A 51 -1.15 6.71 -6.09
CA CYS A 51 -0.77 7.17 -7.43
C CYS A 51 -0.65 8.71 -7.45
N LEU A 52 -0.19 9.28 -8.56
CA LEU A 52 0.10 10.73 -8.65
C LEU A 52 -1.16 11.60 -8.53
N GLU A 53 -2.32 11.09 -8.89
CA GLU A 53 -3.62 11.75 -8.77
C GLU A 53 -3.98 12.03 -7.31
N ASP A 54 -3.56 11.14 -6.41
CA ASP A 54 -3.78 11.22 -4.96
C ASP A 54 -2.70 12.04 -4.24
N LYS A 55 -1.78 12.68 -4.97
CA LYS A 55 -0.64 13.41 -4.39
C LYS A 55 -1.04 14.50 -3.38
N HIS A 56 -2.25 15.04 -3.53
CA HIS A 56 -2.83 15.99 -2.59
C HIS A 56 -3.08 15.42 -1.17
N LEU A 57 -3.22 14.09 -1.02
CA LEU A 57 -3.44 13.39 0.26
C LEU A 57 -2.12 13.03 0.97
N TRP A 58 -1.02 12.94 0.22
CA TRP A 58 0.28 12.47 0.68
C TRP A 58 0.89 13.21 1.89
N PRO A 59 0.75 14.55 2.03
CA PRO A 59 1.34 15.27 3.16
C PRO A 59 0.92 14.72 4.53
N SER A 60 -0.33 14.28 4.66
CA SER A 60 -0.85 13.68 5.89
C SER A 60 -0.08 12.42 6.29
N PHE A 61 0.18 11.53 5.33
CA PHE A 61 0.91 10.28 5.56
C PHE A 61 2.42 10.49 5.74
N LYS A 62 3.01 11.41 4.95
CA LYS A 62 4.43 11.76 5.09
C LYS A 62 4.72 12.37 6.47
N SER A 63 3.82 13.20 7.01
CA SER A 63 3.96 13.75 8.37
C SER A 63 3.93 12.68 9.47
N LEU A 64 3.32 11.53 9.21
CA LEU A 64 3.33 10.35 10.10
C LEU A 64 4.57 9.47 9.87
N GLY A 65 5.46 9.81 8.95
CA GLY A 65 6.64 9.00 8.61
C GLY A 65 6.32 7.69 7.88
N ILE A 66 5.13 7.59 7.29
CA ILE A 66 4.71 6.38 6.55
C ILE A 66 5.09 6.55 5.08
N PRO A 67 5.83 5.60 4.47
CA PRO A 67 6.20 5.66 3.07
C PRO A 67 4.96 5.49 2.17
N ILE A 68 4.98 6.21 1.06
CA ILE A 68 3.97 6.14 0.02
C ILE A 68 4.58 5.40 -1.16
N LEU A 69 3.94 4.33 -1.59
CA LEU A 69 4.42 3.42 -2.62
C LEU A 69 3.46 3.41 -3.81
N GLY A 70 4.01 3.16 -4.99
CA GLY A 70 3.23 2.87 -6.19
C GLY A 70 2.55 1.50 -6.11
N VAL A 71 1.55 1.30 -6.97
CA VAL A 71 0.83 0.03 -7.10
C VAL A 71 1.74 -1.12 -7.54
N GLU A 72 2.80 -0.78 -8.27
CA GLU A 72 3.82 -1.69 -8.77
C GLU A 72 4.53 -2.43 -7.65
N PHE A 73 4.56 -1.87 -6.43
CA PHE A 73 5.04 -2.57 -5.24
C PHE A 73 4.27 -3.87 -5.01
N ILE A 74 2.94 -3.82 -5.06
CA ILE A 74 2.08 -5.00 -4.88
C ILE A 74 2.24 -5.92 -6.09
N LEU A 75 2.06 -5.40 -7.31
CA LEU A 75 2.02 -6.24 -8.50
C LEU A 75 3.35 -6.92 -8.80
N THR A 76 4.45 -6.17 -8.74
CA THR A 76 5.80 -6.72 -8.97
C THR A 76 6.20 -7.61 -7.81
N GLY A 77 5.89 -7.22 -6.57
CA GLY A 77 6.21 -8.03 -5.40
C GLY A 77 5.50 -9.38 -5.41
N LEU A 78 4.24 -9.43 -5.84
CA LEU A 78 3.51 -10.68 -6.02
C LEU A 78 4.08 -11.54 -7.14
N LEU A 79 4.35 -10.95 -8.30
CA LEU A 79 4.87 -11.68 -9.46
C LEU A 79 6.27 -12.26 -9.19
N ARG A 80 7.09 -11.57 -8.39
CA ARG A 80 8.45 -11.99 -8.04
C ARG A 80 8.55 -12.74 -6.71
N HIS A 81 7.49 -12.73 -5.90
CA HIS A 81 7.53 -13.15 -4.49
C HIS A 81 8.62 -12.42 -3.67
N GLU A 82 8.79 -11.12 -3.90
CA GLU A 82 9.84 -10.28 -3.27
C GLU A 82 9.25 -8.97 -2.73
N LEU A 83 9.89 -8.38 -1.71
CA LEU A 83 9.48 -7.09 -1.12
C LEU A 83 10.60 -6.06 -1.28
N LEU A 84 10.52 -5.26 -2.34
CA LEU A 84 11.51 -4.22 -2.68
C LEU A 84 10.90 -2.83 -2.44
N LEU A 85 10.97 -2.33 -1.21
CA LEU A 85 10.27 -1.10 -0.81
C LEU A 85 10.79 0.16 -1.53
N GLU A 86 12.11 0.29 -1.60
CA GLU A 86 12.80 1.49 -2.07
C GLU A 86 12.53 1.76 -3.55
N ASP A 87 12.38 0.70 -4.34
CA ASP A 87 12.18 0.76 -5.80
C ASP A 87 10.84 1.38 -6.19
N PHE A 88 9.87 1.44 -5.28
CA PHE A 88 8.50 1.88 -5.57
C PHE A 88 8.05 3.09 -4.74
N VAL A 89 8.97 3.78 -4.04
CA VAL A 89 8.62 4.98 -3.27
C VAL A 89 8.22 6.13 -4.19
N LEU A 90 7.08 6.76 -3.88
CA LEU A 90 6.57 7.94 -4.59
C LEU A 90 6.96 9.23 -3.86
N ASN A 91 7.43 10.23 -4.64
CA ASN A 91 7.94 11.51 -4.16
C ASN A 91 7.04 12.72 -4.46
#